data_AF-A0A1I2RG41-F1
#
_entry.id   AF-A0A1I2RG41-F1
#
_cell.length_a   1.000
_cell.length_b   1.000
_cell.length_c   1.000
_cell.angle_alpha   90.00
_cell.angle_beta   90.00
_cell.angle_gamma   90.00
#
_symmetry.space_group_name_H-M   'P 1'
#
loop_
_entity.id
_entity.type
_entity.pdbx_description
1 polymer ?
#
loop_
_entity_poly.entity_id
_entity_poly.type
_entity_poly.pdbx_seq_one_letter_code
_entity_poly.pdbx_strand_id
1 'polypeptide(L)' 'MTAAQIAEMASMSQAEMIALAYEEAAGGDAGRALRDAIDDLLVLEEKFAEAERLVSYGFVRGDLASERR' A
#
# COMPACT_ATOMS: atom_id res chain seq x y z
N MET A 1 -23.98 3.16 15.07
CA MET A 1 -23.21 4.29 14.55
C MET A 1 -24.08 5.54 14.64
N THR A 2 -23.61 6.60 15.29
CA THR A 2 -24.37 7.84 15.54
C THR A 2 -24.03 8.93 14.52
N ALA A 3 -24.87 9.96 14.40
CA ALA A 3 -24.59 11.11 13.54
C ALA A 3 -23.26 11.82 13.89
N ALA A 4 -22.90 11.83 15.18
CA ALA A 4 -21.62 12.37 15.65
C ALA A 4 -20.44 11.52 15.16
N GLN A 5 -20.54 10.19 15.26
CA GLN A 5 -19.51 9.26 14.78
C GLN A 5 -19.30 9.37 13.26
N ILE A 6 -20.39 9.59 12.50
CA ILE A 6 -20.31 9.77 11.05
C ILE A 6 -19.60 11.10 10.70
N ALA A 7 -19.92 12.19 11.41
CA ALA A 7 -19.29 13.48 11.18
C ALA A 7 -17.80 13.45 11.54
N GLU A 8 -17.44 12.74 12.62
CA GLU A 8 -16.06 12.53 13.04
C GLU A 8 -15.27 11.76 11.97
N MET A 9 -15.79 10.62 11.50
CA MET A 9 -15.17 9.87 10.41
C MET A 9 -15.03 10.68 9.12
N ALA A 10 -16.02 11.52 8.78
CA ALA A 10 -15.97 12.38 7.61
C ALA A 10 -14.93 13.52 7.71
N SER A 11 -14.49 13.85 8.92
CA SER A 11 -13.47 14.86 9.19
C SER A 11 -12.04 14.30 9.27
N MET A 12 -11.91 12.97 9.34
CA MET A 12 -10.61 12.30 9.40
C MET A 12 -9.86 12.47 8.09
N SER A 13 -8.57 12.74 8.21
CA SER A 13 -7.63 12.60 7.11
C SER A 13 -7.54 11.14 6.66
N GLN A 14 -7.03 10.92 5.45
CA GLN A 14 -6.80 9.58 4.94
C GLN A 14 -5.85 8.78 5.84
N ALA A 15 -4.82 9.43 6.39
CA ALA A 15 -3.88 8.79 7.31
C ALA A 15 -4.57 8.32 8.59
N GLU A 16 -5.46 9.13 9.16
CA GLU A 16 -6.24 8.77 10.35
C GLU A 16 -7.20 7.62 10.05
N MET A 17 -7.86 7.60 8.88
CA MET A 17 -8.74 6.49 8.49
C MET A 17 -7.97 5.18 8.33
N ILE A 18 -6.77 5.23 7.74
CA ILE A 18 -5.91 4.04 7.58
C ILE A 18 -5.42 3.56 8.94
N ALA A 19 -4.97 4.46 9.81
CA ALA A 19 -4.53 4.12 11.16
C ALA A 19 -5.65 3.46 11.98
N LEU A 20 -6.88 3.99 11.89
CA LEU A 20 -8.05 3.41 12.52
C LEU A 20 -8.33 1.99 11.99
N ALA A 21 -8.26 1.76 10.68
CA ALA A 21 -8.50 0.44 10.10
C ALA A 21 -7.50 -0.61 10.61
N TYR A 22 -6.22 -0.26 10.75
CA TYR A 22 -5.21 -1.16 11.33
C TYR A 22 -5.42 -1.39 12.83
N GLU A 23 -5.81 -0.36 13.58
CA GLU A 23 -6.12 -0.48 15.00
C GLU A 23 -7.31 -1.43 15.23
N GLU A 24 -8.37 -1.27 14.44
CA GLU A 24 -9.54 -2.15 14.47
C GLU A 24 -9.18 -3.59 14.10
N ALA A 25 -8.38 -3.80 13.04
CA ALA A 25 -7.93 -5.12 12.61
C ALA A 25 -7.02 -5.81 13.66
N ALA A 26 -6.25 -5.02 14.40
CA ALA A 26 -5.40 -5.50 15.49
C ALA A 26 -6.19 -5.75 16.79
N GLY A 27 -7.47 -5.37 16.87
CA GLY A 27 -8.28 -5.46 18.07
C GLY A 27 -7.84 -4.49 19.17
N GLY A 28 -7.36 -3.31 18.79
CA GLY A 28 -6.87 -2.26 19.69
C GLY A 28 -5.43 -2.42 20.18
N ASP A 29 -4.71 -3.45 19.74
CA ASP A 29 -3.26 -3.54 19.97
C ASP A 29 -2.51 -2.62 18.98
N ALA A 30 -2.21 -1.42 19.43
CA ALA A 30 -1.47 -0.42 18.63
C ALA A 30 -0.09 -0.92 18.16
N GLY A 31 0.58 -1.78 18.94
CA GLY A 31 1.88 -2.33 18.57
C GLY A 31 1.77 -3.34 17.44
N ARG A 32 0.70 -4.15 17.46
CA ARG A 32 0.38 -5.07 16.37
C ARG A 32 -0.10 -4.31 15.13
N ALA A 33 -0.98 -3.33 15.29
CA ALA A 33 -1.45 -2.48 14.19
C ALA A 33 -0.29 -1.83 13.42
N LEU A 34 0.71 -1.31 14.15
CA LEU A 34 1.88 -0.71 13.53
C LEU A 34 2.74 -1.74 12.78
N ARG A 35 2.91 -2.95 13.33
CA ARG A 35 3.66 -4.02 12.66
C ARG A 35 2.95 -4.48 11.38
N ASP A 36 1.65 -4.74 11.46
CA ASP A 36 0.84 -5.16 10.31
C ASP A 36 0.89 -4.10 9.19
N ALA A 37 0.82 -2.81 9.53
CA ALA A 37 0.94 -1.72 8.56
C ALA A 37 2.33 -1.61 7.90
N ILE A 38 3.40 -1.86 8.66
CA ILE A 38 4.77 -1.88 8.12
C ILE A 38 4.96 -3.07 7.18
N ASP A 39 4.47 -4.24 7.56
CA ASP A 39 4.57 -5.45 6.73
C ASP A 39 3.86 -5.28 5.39
N ASP A 40 2.65 -4.69 5.39
CA ASP A 40 1.92 -4.39 4.15
C ASP A 40 2.69 -3.41 3.25
N LEU A 41 3.35 -2.40 3.83
CA LEU A 41 4.17 -1.46 3.07
C LEU A 41 5.40 -2.15 2.45
N LEU A 42 6.08 -3.01 3.20
CA LEU A 42 7.22 -3.78 2.69
C LEU A 42 6.81 -4.71 1.54
N VAL A 43 5.65 -5.38 1.65
CA VAL A 43 5.11 -6.21 0.57
C VAL A 43 4.80 -5.38 -0.69
N LEU A 44 4.32 -4.15 -0.53
CA LEU A 44 4.10 -3.25 -1.66
C LEU A 44 5.42 -2.82 -2.31
N GLU A 45 6.46 -2.53 -1.52
CA GLU A 45 7.79 -2.21 -2.03
C GLU A 45 8.38 -3.39 -2.83
N GLU A 46 8.25 -4.62 -2.32
CA GLU A 46 8.70 -5.82 -3.04
C GLU A 46 7.99 -6.00 -4.38
N LYS A 47 6.66 -5.87 -4.40
CA LYS A 47 5.86 -5.95 -5.63
C LYS A 47 6.20 -4.85 -6.62
N PHE A 48 6.48 -3.65 -6.11
CA PHE A 48 6.90 -2.53 -6.95
C PHE A 48 8.26 -2.81 -7.60
N ALA A 49 9.25 -3.26 -6.83
CA ALA A 49 10.56 -3.63 -7.35
C ALA A 49 10.48 -4.78 -8.38
N GLU A 50 9.59 -5.75 -8.18
CA GLU A 50 9.33 -6.80 -9.17
C GLU A 50 8.74 -6.24 -10.46
N ALA A 51 7.75 -5.36 -10.36
CA ALA A 51 7.13 -4.71 -11.51
C ALA A 51 8.16 -3.87 -12.30
N GLU A 52 9.00 -3.09 -11.62
CA GLU A 52 10.08 -2.32 -12.24
C GLU A 52 11.03 -3.24 -13.03
N ARG A 53 11.47 -4.34 -12.43
CA ARG A 53 12.32 -5.34 -13.11
C ARG A 53 11.65 -5.90 -14.37
N LEU A 54 10.37 -6.23 -14.32
CA LEU A 54 9.63 -6.75 -15.48
C LEU A 54 9.51 -5.71 -16.59
N VAL A 55 9.25 -4.44 -16.24
CA VAL A 55 9.21 -3.34 -17.20
C VAL A 55 10.57 -3.11 -17.83
N SER A 56 11.65 -3.05 -17.04
CA SER A 56 13.01 -2.92 -17.57
C SER A 56 13.38 -4.10 -18.48
N TYR A 57 13.00 -5.33 -18.12
CA TYR A 57 13.24 -6.51 -18.95
C TYR A 57 12.47 -6.44 -20.28
N GLY A 58 11.21 -6.00 -20.24
CA GLY A 58 10.39 -5.77 -21.43
C GLY A 58 10.95 -4.69 -22.34
N PHE A 59 11.45 -3.59 -21.76
CA PHE A 59 12.12 -2.50 -22.48
C PHE A 59 13.38 -3.00 -23.21
N VAL A 60 14.27 -3.72 -22.52
CA VAL A 60 15.51 -4.28 -23.10
C VAL A 60 15.20 -5.25 -24.25
N ARG A 61 14.15 -6.09 -24.12
CA ARG A 61 13.75 -6.98 -25.20
C ARG A 61 13.17 -6.24 -26.40
N GLY A 62 12.41 -5.17 -26.19
CA GLY A 62 11.86 -4.33 -27.25
C GLY A 62 12.98 -3.67 -28.06
N ASP A 63 13.99 -3.14 -27.38
CA ASP A 63 15.11 -2.42 -28.00
C ASP A 63 15.99 -3.35 -28.85
N LEU A 64 16.34 -4.54 -28.32
CA LEU A 64 17.06 -5.58 -29.06
C LEU A 64 16.28 -6.18 -30.25
N ALA A 65 14.96 -6.01 -30.29
CA ALA A 65 14.13 -6.43 -31.40
C ALA A 65 14.02 -5.33 -32.47
N SER A 66 14.07 -4.05 -32.08
CA SER A 66 14.15 -2.93 -33.04
C SER A 66 15.52 -2.80 -33.70
N GLU A 67 16.62 -3.08 -32.99
CA GLU A 67 17.97 -3.04 -33.58
C GLU A 67 18.25 -4.16 -34.61
N ARG A 68 17.42 -5.20 -34.64
CA ARG A 68 17.55 -6.34 -35.58
C ARG A 68 16.67 -6.24 -36.83
N ARG A 69 15.94 -5.14 -37.04
CA ARG A 69 15.19 -4.85 -38.27
C ARG A 69 15.90 -3.79 -39.10
#